data_AF-A0A1G2YXX4-F1
#
_entry.id   AF-A0A1G2YXX4-F1
#
_cell.length_a   1.000
_cell.length_b   1.000
_cell.length_c   1.000
_cell.angle_alpha   90.00
_cell.angle_beta   90.00
_cell.angle_gamma   90.00
#
_symmetry.space_group_name_H-M   'P 1'
#
loop_
_entity.id
_entity.type
_entity.pdbx_description
1 polymer ?
#
loop_
_entity_poly.entity_id
_entity_poly.type
_entity_poly.pdbx_seq_one_letter_code
_entity_poly.pdbx_strand_id
1 'polypeptide(L)' 'MAESMPFSEVLELFESQGWRLQKIWEPYRVFTKEGELPWLIPVHGMKVSVEYVNKIEAFFREREKGE' A
#
# COMPACT_ATOMS: atom_id res chain seq x y z
N MET A 1 -0.02 -15.36 -13.71
CA MET A 1 -0.11 -14.78 -12.35
C MET A 1 0.43 -13.37 -12.46
N ALA A 2 -0.33 -12.34 -12.07
CA ALA A 2 0.13 -10.97 -12.24
C ALA A 2 1.34 -10.73 -11.32
N GLU A 3 2.53 -10.60 -11.90
CA GLU A 3 3.80 -10.38 -11.16
C GLU A 3 3.85 -8.98 -10.51
N SER A 4 2.91 -8.11 -10.87
CA SER A 4 2.78 -6.76 -10.35
C SER A 4 1.34 -6.27 -10.44
N MET A 5 0.96 -5.37 -9.53
CA MET A 5 -0.31 -4.68 -9.49
C MET A 5 -0.13 -3.21 -9.88
N PRO A 6 -1.07 -2.59 -10.62
CA PRO A 6 -1.04 -1.15 -10.87
C PRO A 6 -1.02 -0.36 -9.56
N PHE A 7 -0.23 0.72 -9.52
CA PHE A 7 -0.21 1.60 -8.35
C PHE A 7 -1.58 2.20 -8.03
N SER A 8 -2.42 2.45 -9.04
CA SER A 8 -3.79 2.97 -8.85
C SER A 8 -4.64 2.05 -7.98
N GLU A 9 -4.60 0.73 -8.22
CA GLU A 9 -5.34 -0.24 -7.40
C GLU A 9 -4.84 -0.26 -5.95
N VAL A 10 -3.52 -0.14 -5.77
CA VAL A 10 -2.91 -0.07 -4.43
C VAL A 10 -3.29 1.23 -3.73
N LEU A 11 -3.34 2.35 -4.46
CA LEU A 11 -3.79 3.64 -3.93
C LEU A 11 -5.25 3.54 -3.45
N GLU A 12 -6.15 3.01 -4.27
CA GLU A 12 -7.55 2.83 -3.92
C GLU A 12 -7.73 1.91 -2.70
N LEU A 13 -6.94 0.83 -2.62
CA LEU A 13 -6.93 -0.06 -1.45
C LEU A 13 -6.54 0.69 -0.16
N PHE A 14 -5.48 1.49 -0.21
CA PHE A 14 -5.05 2.28 0.95
C PHE A 14 -6.10 3.35 1.33
N GLU A 15 -6.64 4.08 0.36
CA GLU A 15 -7.66 5.10 0.59
C GLU A 15 -8.95 4.51 1.18
N SER A 16 -9.38 3.33 0.71
CA SER A 16 -10.52 2.59 1.28
C SER A 16 -10.30 2.20 2.74
N GLN A 17 -9.04 2.07 3.18
CA GLN A 17 -8.67 1.73 4.55
C GLN A 17 -8.37 2.99 5.40
N GLY A 18 -8.64 4.18 4.86
CA GLY A 18 -8.43 5.47 5.52
C GLY A 18 -6.97 5.94 5.52
N TRP A 19 -6.10 5.31 4.75
CA TRP A 19 -4.74 5.79 4.53
C TRP A 19 -4.70 6.80 3.41
N ARG A 20 -3.76 7.75 3.46
CA ARG A 20 -3.60 8.77 2.42
C ARG A 20 -2.17 8.85 1.93
N LEU A 21 -2.00 9.04 0.63
CA LEU A 21 -0.71 9.33 0.03
C LEU A 21 -0.25 10.72 0.51
N GLN A 22 0.80 10.76 1.32
CA GLN A 22 1.32 12.01 1.89
C GLN A 22 2.50 12.55 1.09
N LYS A 23 3.40 11.67 0.65
CA LYS A 23 4.64 12.08 -0.02
C LYS A 23 5.05 11.07 -1.08
N ILE A 24 5.65 11.58 -2.14
CA ILE A 24 6.30 10.77 -3.17
C ILE A 24 7.81 10.97 -3.00
N TRP A 25 8.54 9.89 -2.77
CA TRP A 25 9.99 9.89 -2.67
C TRP A 25 10.55 8.73 -3.50
N GLU A 26 10.77 8.97 -4.79
CA GLU A 26 11.08 7.90 -5.75
C GLU A 26 12.23 6.98 -5.30
N PRO A 27 12.05 5.65 -5.38
CA PRO A 27 10.91 4.92 -5.96
C PRO A 27 9.71 4.73 -5.01
N TYR A 28 9.74 5.26 -3.79
CA TYR A 28 8.74 5.04 -2.75
C TYR A 28 7.58 6.03 -2.77
N ARG A 29 6.38 5.52 -2.46
CA ARG A 29 5.16 6.28 -2.20
C ARG A 29 4.82 6.11 -0.73
N VAL A 30 4.71 7.21 -0.01
CA VAL A 30 4.54 7.22 1.46
C VAL A 30 3.07 7.42 1.79
N PHE A 31 2.49 6.42 2.42
CA PHE A 31 1.11 6.43 2.92
C PHE A 31 1.10 6.63 4.43
N THR A 32 0.21 7.48 4.90
CA THR A 32 0.04 7.73 6.34
C THR A 32 -1.42 7.66 6.73
N LYS A 33 -1.66 7.19 7.95
CA LYS A 33 -2.95 7.24 8.64
C LYS A 33 -2.72 7.76 10.06
N GLU A 34 -3.67 8.49 10.60
CA GLU A 34 -3.55 9.01 11.96
C GLU A 34 -3.45 7.85 12.96
N GLY A 35 -2.51 7.95 13.91
CA GLY A 35 -2.23 6.91 14.89
C GLY A 35 -1.41 5.72 14.38
N GLU A 36 -0.98 5.76 13.11
CA GLU A 36 -0.33 4.64 12.44
C GLU A 36 1.07 4.98 11.91
N LEU A 37 1.93 3.97 11.82
CA LEU A 37 3.25 4.14 11.23
C LEU A 37 3.15 4.32 9.70
N PRO A 38 3.96 5.21 9.10
CA PRO A 38 3.95 5.43 7.65
C PRO A 38 4.32 4.16 6.88
N TRP A 39 3.59 3.90 5.81
CA TRP A 39 3.88 2.81 4.86
C TRP A 39 4.63 3.34 3.65
N LEU A 40 5.77 2.71 3.35
CA LEU A 40 6.61 3.01 2.19
C LEU A 40 6.38 1.95 1.13
N ILE A 41 5.78 2.32 0.00
CA ILE A 41 5.49 1.40 -1.09
C ILE A 41 6.42 1.67 -2.26
N PRO A 42 7.34 0.76 -2.61
CA PRO A 42 8.15 0.89 -3.81
C PRO A 42 7.27 0.71 -5.05
N VAL A 43 7.30 1.70 -5.94
CA VAL A 43 6.56 1.69 -7.20
C VAL A 43 7.55 1.91 -8.34
N HIS A 44 7.62 0.93 -9.24
CA HIS A 44 8.46 0.94 -10.42
C HIS A 44 7.57 0.94 -11.67
N GLY A 45 7.69 1.95 -12.54
CA GLY A 45 6.89 2.03 -13.75
C GLY A 45 5.37 2.05 -13.49
N MET A 46 4.93 2.75 -12.44
CA MET A 46 3.53 2.80 -11.99
C MET A 46 2.95 1.45 -11.55
N LYS A 47 3.82 0.49 -11.21
CA LYS A 47 3.43 -0.84 -10.72
C LYS A 47 4.12 -1.17 -9.41
N VAL A 48 3.45 -1.98 -8.60
CA VAL A 48 3.94 -2.51 -7.32
C VAL A 48 4.15 -4.01 -7.48
N SER A 49 5.29 -4.52 -7.04
CA SER A 49 5.59 -5.95 -7.10
C SER A 49 4.60 -6.75 -6.25
N VAL A 50 4.20 -7.93 -6.72
CA VAL A 50 3.26 -8.81 -6.02
C VAL A 50 3.70 -9.16 -4.59
N GLU A 51 5.01 -9.27 -4.34
CA GLU A 51 5.55 -9.49 -2.99
C GLU A 51 5.15 -8.39 -2.01
N TYR A 52 5.09 -7.14 -2.48
CA TYR A 52 4.66 -6.01 -1.65
C TYR A 52 3.15 -5.98 -1.48
N VAL A 53 2.41 -6.29 -2.55
CA VAL A 53 0.95 -6.41 -2.51
C VAL A 53 0.52 -7.44 -1.47
N ASN A 54 1.13 -8.63 -1.47
CA ASN A 54 0.83 -9.67 -0.49
C ASN A 54 1.10 -9.21 0.96
N LYS A 55 2.14 -8.40 1.19
CA LYS A 55 2.44 -7.83 2.52
C LYS A 55 1.38 -6.81 2.94
N ILE A 56 0.93 -5.98 2.01
CA ILE A 56 -0.14 -4.99 2.23
C ILE A 56 -1.45 -5.71 2.57
N GLU A 57 -1.83 -6.71 1.77
CA GLU A 57 -3.05 -7.50 2.00
C GLU A 57 -3.00 -8.26 3.33
N ALA A 58 -1.85 -8.85 3.67
CA ALA A 58 -1.66 -9.51 4.97
C ALA A 58 -1.84 -8.52 6.12
N PHE A 59 -1.23 -7.33 6.03
CA PHE A 59 -1.36 -6.28 7.05
C PHE A 59 -2.81 -5.86 7.27
N PHE A 60 -3.58 -5.64 6.20
CA PHE A 60 -5.00 -5.28 6.32
C PHE A 60 -5.85 -6.44 6.85
N ARG A 61 -5.59 -7.67 6.39
CA ARG A 61 -6.31 -8.86 6.86
C ARG A 61 -6.09 -9.15 8.34
N GLU A 62 -4.87 -8.95 8.85
CA GLU A 62 -4.58 -9.13 10.27
C GLU A 62 -5.34 -8.13 11.15
N ARG A 63 -5.55 -6.90 10.64
CA ARG A 63 -6.32 -5.88 11.35
C ARG A 63 -7.81 -6.15 11.39
N GLU A 64 -8.38 -6.65 10.30
CA GLU A 64 -9.81 -7.02 10.25
C GLU A 64 -10.15 -8.16 11.23
N LYS A 65 -9.19 -9.03 11.57
CA LYS A 65 -9.36 -10.11 12.56
C LYS A 65 -9.14 -9.69 14.01
N GLY A 66 -8.62 -8.48 14.24
CA GLY A 66 -8.28 -7.96 15.56
C GLY A 66 -9.35 -7.10 16.23
N GLU A 67 -10.49 -6.86 15.55
CA GLU A 67 -11.67 -6.17 16.10
C GLU A 67 -12.73 -7.15 16.65
#